data_AF-A0A2N8MDX0-F1
#
_entry.id   AF-A0A2N8MDX0-F1
#
_cell.length_a   1.000
_cell.length_b   1.000
_cell.length_c   1.000
_cell.angle_alpha   90.00
_cell.angle_beta   90.00
_cell.angle_gamma   90.00
#
_symmetry.space_group_name_H-M   'P 1'
#
loop_
_entity.id
_entity.type
_entity.pdbx_description
1 polymer ?
#
loop_
_entity_poly.entity_id
_entity_poly.type
_entity_poly.pdbx_seq_one_letter_code
_entity_poly.pdbx_strand_id
1 'polypeptide(L)' 'MRSLRIRVKDVLDLLASGASRNEILEDYPYLEDADISAVLEYAARQSYHPVLPVA' A
#
# COMPACT_ATOMS: atom_id res chain seq x y z
N MET A 1 -8.47 11.34 -6.08
CA MET A 1 -8.10 10.12 -5.35
C MET A 1 -9.31 9.74 -4.50
N ARG A 2 -9.89 8.56 -4.74
CA ARG A 2 -11.05 8.09 -3.95
C ARG A 2 -10.56 7.84 -2.53
N SER A 3 -11.40 8.18 -1.55
CA SER A 3 -11.10 8.05 -0.14
C SER A 3 -10.98 6.57 0.22
N LEU A 4 -9.76 6.04 0.23
CA LEU A 4 -9.46 4.75 0.85
C LEU A 4 -9.86 4.85 2.33
N ARG A 5 -10.83 4.04 2.73
CA ARG A 5 -11.30 3.95 4.13
C ARG A 5 -10.27 3.28 5.05
N ILE A 6 -9.25 2.64 4.45
CA ILE A 6 -8.06 2.09 5.09
C ILE A 6 -6.86 2.99 4.76
N ARG A 7 -5.89 3.14 5.69
CA ARG A 7 -4.70 3.94 5.39
C ARG A 7 -3.76 3.15 4.49
N VAL A 8 -3.04 3.84 3.60
CA VAL A 8 -1.95 3.26 2.80
C VAL A 8 -0.99 2.44 3.68
N LYS A 9 -0.64 2.98 4.87
CA LYS A 9 0.21 2.31 5.85
C LYS A 9 -0.37 0.96 6.32
N ASP A 10 -1.68 0.88 6.58
CA ASP A 10 -2.30 -0.36 7.07
C ASP A 10 -2.27 -1.45 5.98
N VAL A 11 -2.55 -1.07 4.72
CA VAL A 11 -2.43 -2.00 3.59
C VAL A 11 -0.98 -2.50 3.43
N LEU A 12 0.01 -1.61 3.56
CA LEU A 12 1.42 -1.99 3.52
C LEU A 12 1.83 -2.88 4.71
N ASP A 13 1.33 -2.60 5.91
CA ASP A 13 1.59 -3.41 7.11
C ASP A 13 1.01 -4.83 6.95
N LEU A 14 -0.20 -4.96 6.38
CA LEU A 14 -0.81 -6.26 6.08
C LEU A 14 0.00 -7.06 5.05
N LEU A 15 0.39 -6.41 3.95
CA LEU A 15 1.25 -7.01 2.94
C LEU A 15 2.62 -7.42 3.52
N ALA A 16 3.20 -6.60 4.39
CA ALA A 16 4.46 -6.90 5.07
C ALA A 16 4.33 -8.04 6.08
N SER A 17 3.16 -8.23 6.68
CA SER A 17 2.82 -9.37 7.53
C SER A 17 2.62 -10.67 6.74
N GLY A 18 2.65 -10.63 5.40
CA GLY A 18 2.45 -11.78 4.52
C GLY A 18 1.01 -12.01 4.09
N ALA A 19 0.08 -11.08 4.35
CA ALA A 19 -1.29 -11.20 3.86
C ALA A 19 -1.32 -11.14 2.33
N SER A 20 -2.08 -12.04 1.72
CA SER A 20 -2.28 -12.07 0.28
C SER A 20 -3.26 -10.98 -0.15
N ARG A 21 -3.17 -10.55 -1.42
CA ARG A 21 -4.14 -9.59 -1.98
C ARG A 21 -5.58 -10.06 -1.85
N ASN A 22 -5.83 -11.36 -2.05
CA ASN A 22 -7.18 -11.92 -1.90
C ASN A 22 -7.70 -11.78 -0.47
N GLU A 23 -6.89 -12.16 0.53
CA GLU A 23 -7.26 -12.04 1.95
C GLU A 23 -7.60 -10.58 2.31
N ILE A 24 -6.81 -9.62 1.81
CA ILE A 24 -7.07 -8.19 2.03
C ILE A 24 -8.40 -7.76 1.38
N LEU A 25 -8.72 -8.25 0.17
CA LEU A 25 -9.98 -7.94 -0.50
C LEU A 25 -11.20 -8.61 0.18
N GLU A 26 -11.01 -9.77 0.80
CA GLU A 26 -12.04 -10.45 1.59
C GLU A 26 -12.34 -9.70 2.91
N ASP A 27 -11.31 -9.25 3.63
CA ASP A 27 -11.44 -8.44 4.86
C ASP A 27 -11.96 -7.03 4.57
N TYR A 28 -11.64 -6.49 3.39
CA TYR A 28 -12.02 -5.14 2.96
C TYR A 28 -12.76 -5.19 1.61
N PRO A 29 -14.05 -5.57 1.60
CA PRO A 29 -14.83 -5.75 0.36
C PRO A 29 -15.10 -4.44 -0.41
N TYR A 30 -14.66 -3.30 0.14
CA TYR A 30 -14.70 -1.99 -0.51
C TYR A 30 -13.39 -1.62 -1.23
N LEU A 31 -12.35 -2.44 -1.08
CA LEU A 31 -11.10 -2.34 -1.84
C LEU A 31 -11.23 -3.11 -3.14
N GLU A 32 -10.62 -2.57 -4.19
CA GLU A 32 -10.42 -3.25 -5.46
C GLU A 32 -8.93 -3.63 -5.60
N ASP A 33 -8.58 -4.64 -6.40
CA ASP A 33 -7.16 -5.00 -6.65
C ASP A 33 -6.36 -3.81 -7.21
N ALA A 34 -7.04 -2.95 -7.99
CA ALA A 34 -6.49 -1.70 -8.49
C ALA A 34 -6.09 -0.72 -7.37
N ASP A 35 -6.82 -0.70 -6.25
CA ASP A 35 -6.47 0.14 -5.11
C ASP A 35 -5.19 -0.36 -4.41
N ILE A 36 -5.02 -1.68 -4.28
CA ILE A 36 -3.78 -2.26 -3.73
C ILE A 36 -2.59 -1.90 -4.63
N SER A 37 -2.77 -1.99 -5.95
CA SER A 37 -1.75 -1.59 -6.92
C SER A 37 -1.41 -0.09 -6.79
N ALA A 38 -2.42 0.77 -6.66
CA ALA A 38 -2.23 2.20 -6.45
C ALA A 38 -1.52 2.54 -5.13
N VAL A 39 -1.80 1.80 -4.05
CA VAL A 39 -1.09 1.89 -2.76
C VAL A 39 0.39 1.57 -2.92
N LEU A 40 0.71 0.48 -3.62
CA LEU A 40 2.10 0.07 -3.87
C LEU A 40 2.83 1.09 -4.73
N GLU A 41 2.19 1.61 -5.79
CA GLU A 41 2.75 2.68 -6.61
C GLU A 41 3.01 3.95 -5.81
N TYR A 42 2.05 4.35 -4.96
CA TYR A 42 2.20 5.50 -4.08
C TYR A 42 3.36 5.32 -3.10
N ALA A 43 3.47 4.14 -2.50
CA ALA A 43 4.56 3.78 -1.58
C ALA A 43 5.92 3.79 -2.28
N ALA A 44 6.01 3.26 -3.51
CA ALA A 44 7.22 3.27 -4.30
C ALA A 44 7.66 4.70 -4.66
N ARG A 45 6.71 5.59 -5.00
CA ARG A 45 6.98 7.01 -5.28
C ARG A 45 7.43 7.77 -4.03
N GLN A 46 6.84 7.49 -2.86
CA GLN A 46 7.24 8.06 -1.58
C GLN A 46 8.62 7.58 -1.11
N SER A 47 8.95 6.30 -1.37
CA SER A 47 10.25 5.72 -1.02
C SER A 47 11.41 6.28 -1.84
N TYR A 48 11.11 7.05 -2.89
CA TYR A 48 12.12 7.80 -3.64
C TYR A 48 12.58 9.03 -2.84
N HIS A 49 13.23 8.78 -1.70
CA HIS A 49 14.10 9.77 -1.09
C HIS A 49 15.47 9.64 -1.76
N PRO A 50 16.05 10.72 -2.33
CA PRO A 50 17.44 10.67 -2.72
C PRO A 50 18.25 10.33 -1.47
N VAL A 51 18.87 9.15 -1.47
CA VAL A 51 19.88 8.79 -0.48
C VAL A 51 20.99 9.81 -0.61
N LEU A 52 20.97 10.82 0.27
CA LEU A 52 22.05 11.80 0.35
C LEU A 52 23.27 11.05 0.89
N PRO A 53 24.36 10.93 0.12
CA PRO A 53 25.58 10.34 0.64
C PRO A 53 26.04 11.20 1.82
N VAL A 54 26.22 10.57 2.99
CA VAL A 54 26.94 11.19 4.11
C VAL A 54 28.42 11.22 3.73
N ALA A 55 29.00 12.42 3.75
CA ALA A 55 30.42 12.68 3.49
C ALA A 55 31.24 12.61 4.79
#